data_AF-A0A7W9ZDV2-F1
#
_entry.id   AF-A0A7W9ZDV2-F1
#
_cell.length_a   1.000
_cell.length_b   1.000
_cell.length_c   1.000
_cell.angle_alpha   90.00
_cell.angle_beta   90.00
_cell.angle_gamma   90.00
#
_symmetry.space_group_name_H-M   'P 1'
#
loop_
_entity.id
_entity.type
_entity.pdbx_description
1 polymer ?
#
loop_
_entity_poly.entity_id
_entity_poly.type
_entity_poly.pdbx_seq_one_letter_code
_entity_poly.pdbx_strand_id
1 'polypeptide(L)'
;MIFNGFKRAIFREDIKYEIFRKFFHIFSLIVLVFYGINFWIGLVSNILFMILYLSSEIFRITKKKILLFKNISNIILKSRKILPNRVSFSPVFLFLGILISYCLTMYPFNYIGIFSVCLGDGFASLIGKLIPSFKLVNDKTISGSLVVFCVTFFSYYYFFPYLAVALILGILAALVELFDAANYDNLFLPLVVSASSYFLTSFFYSQ
;
A
#
# COMPACT_ATOMS: atom_id res chain seq x y z
N MET A 1 11.46 -28.53 10.66
CA MET A 1 10.73 -27.91 11.80
C MET A 1 10.19 -26.51 11.47
N ILE A 2 11.00 -25.62 10.87
CA ILE A 2 10.58 -24.26 10.42
C ILE A 2 9.39 -24.30 9.44
N PHE A 3 9.39 -25.22 8.47
CA PHE A 3 8.33 -25.34 7.46
C PHE A 3 6.94 -25.69 8.04
N ASN A 4 6.90 -26.47 9.13
CA ASN A 4 5.65 -26.79 9.83
C ASN A 4 5.14 -25.63 10.68
N GLY A 5 6.04 -24.81 11.25
CA GLY A 5 5.67 -23.54 11.90
C GLY A 5 5.10 -22.54 10.91
N PHE A 6 5.70 -22.45 9.71
CA PHE A 6 5.25 -21.57 8.63
C PHE A 6 3.86 -21.97 8.10
N LYS A 7 3.63 -23.27 7.84
CA LYS A 7 2.28 -23.79 7.52
C LYS A 7 1.28 -23.45 8.63
N ARG A 8 1.62 -23.69 9.90
CA ARG A 8 0.70 -23.46 11.02
C ARG A 8 0.39 -21.97 11.24
N ALA A 9 1.31 -21.07 10.91
CA ALA A 9 1.08 -19.62 10.90
C ALA A 9 0.11 -19.21 9.78
N ILE A 10 0.36 -19.61 8.53
CA ILE A 10 -0.50 -19.29 7.36
C ILE A 10 -1.96 -19.72 7.57
N PHE A 11 -2.19 -20.84 8.28
CA PHE A 11 -3.52 -21.35 8.53
C PHE A 11 -4.32 -20.62 9.62
N ARG A 12 -3.74 -19.65 10.33
CA ARG A 12 -4.51 -18.79 11.26
C ARG A 12 -5.52 -17.94 10.47
N GLU A 13 -6.76 -17.85 10.94
CA GLU A 13 -7.81 -17.06 10.27
C GLU A 13 -7.35 -15.62 10.01
N ASP A 14 -6.66 -15.02 10.97
CA ASP A 14 -6.15 -13.64 10.89
C ASP A 14 -5.21 -13.42 9.70
N ILE A 15 -4.44 -14.44 9.31
CA ILE A 15 -3.51 -14.37 8.18
C ILE A 15 -4.25 -14.55 6.86
N LYS A 16 -5.29 -15.39 6.80
CA LYS A 16 -6.13 -15.51 5.59
C LYS A 16 -6.79 -14.18 5.21
N TYR A 17 -7.35 -13.48 6.19
CA TYR A 17 -7.96 -12.18 5.97
C TYR A 17 -6.94 -11.09 5.60
N GLU A 18 -5.73 -11.18 6.16
CA GLU A 18 -4.62 -10.30 5.79
C GLU A 18 -4.15 -10.51 4.34
N ILE A 19 -3.97 -11.77 3.92
CA ILE A 19 -3.59 -12.12 2.55
C ILE A 19 -4.60 -11.54 1.56
N PHE A 20 -5.89 -11.70 1.83
CA PHE A 20 -6.92 -11.14 0.96
C PHE A 20 -6.85 -9.61 0.93
N ARG A 21 -6.72 -8.96 2.10
CA ARG A 21 -6.58 -7.49 2.17
C ARG A 21 -5.40 -6.99 1.33
N LYS A 22 -4.24 -7.63 1.46
CA LYS A 22 -3.02 -7.21 0.77
C LYS A 22 -2.98 -7.64 -0.70
N PHE A 23 -3.73 -8.67 -1.09
CA PHE A 23 -4.01 -8.97 -2.50
C PHE A 23 -4.69 -7.79 -3.20
N PHE A 24 -5.77 -7.22 -2.64
CA PHE A 24 -6.41 -6.03 -3.23
C PHE A 24 -5.50 -4.80 -3.23
N HIS A 25 -4.68 -4.67 -2.19
CA HIS A 25 -3.69 -3.60 -2.08
C HIS A 25 -2.66 -3.67 -3.21
N ILE A 26 -2.06 -4.84 -3.45
CA ILE A 26 -1.10 -5.06 -4.55
C ILE A 26 -1.81 -4.97 -5.91
N PHE A 27 -3.03 -5.51 -6.02
CA PHE A 27 -3.84 -5.47 -7.25
C PHE A 27 -4.14 -4.04 -7.70
N SER A 28 -4.12 -3.05 -6.81
CA SER A 28 -4.28 -1.63 -7.18
C SER A 28 -3.25 -1.13 -8.20
N LEU A 29 -2.12 -1.83 -8.38
CA LEU A 29 -1.18 -1.58 -9.48
C LEU A 29 -1.80 -1.69 -10.88
N ILE A 30 -2.93 -2.39 -11.04
CA ILE A 30 -3.66 -2.41 -12.30
C ILE A 30 -4.03 -0.99 -12.78
N VAL A 31 -4.19 -0.05 -11.85
CA VAL A 31 -4.45 1.36 -12.16
C VAL A 31 -3.29 1.99 -12.92
N LEU A 32 -2.03 1.63 -12.62
CA LEU A 32 -0.88 2.09 -13.40
C LEU A 32 -0.89 1.57 -14.84
N VAL A 33 -1.39 0.35 -15.05
CA VAL A 33 -1.56 -0.20 -16.41
C VAL A 33 -2.57 0.65 -17.18
N PHE A 34 -3.68 1.02 -16.56
CA PHE A 34 -4.68 1.90 -17.18
C PHE A 34 -4.14 3.30 -17.48
N TYR A 35 -3.37 3.89 -16.56
CA TYR A 35 -2.68 5.14 -16.81
C TYR A 35 -1.66 5.05 -17.96
N GLY A 36 -0.96 3.92 -18.08
CA GLY A 36 -0.03 3.65 -19.18
C GLY A 36 -0.70 3.52 -20.55
N ILE A 37 -1.97 3.08 -20.60
CA ILE A 37 -2.75 3.05 -21.84
C ILE A 37 -3.23 4.47 -22.20
N ASN A 38 -3.85 5.16 -21.25
CA ASN A 38 -4.34 6.53 -21.44
C ASN A 38 -4.62 7.19 -20.08
N PHE A 39 -4.22 8.46 -19.93
CA PHE A 39 -4.44 9.23 -18.72
C PHE A 39 -5.90 9.21 -18.23
N TRP A 40 -6.87 9.42 -19.14
CA TRP A 40 -8.29 9.45 -18.79
C TRP A 40 -8.82 8.08 -18.38
N ILE A 41 -8.33 6.99 -19.01
CA ILE A 41 -8.70 5.63 -18.61
C ILE A 41 -8.18 5.34 -17.20
N GLY A 42 -6.93 5.70 -16.89
CA GLY A 42 -6.36 5.60 -15.55
C GLY A 42 -7.13 6.42 -14.51
N LEU A 43 -7.45 7.68 -14.82
CA LEU A 43 -8.19 8.57 -13.93
C LEU A 43 -9.60 8.04 -13.64
N VAL A 44 -10.35 7.68 -14.68
CA VAL A 44 -11.72 7.16 -14.54
C VAL A 44 -11.73 5.83 -13.79
N SER A 45 -10.81 4.91 -14.11
CA SER A 45 -10.73 3.63 -13.40
C SER A 45 -10.37 3.78 -11.92
N ASN A 46 -9.43 4.68 -11.58
CA ASN A 46 -9.06 4.96 -10.20
C ASN A 46 -10.26 5.50 -9.38
N ILE A 47 -10.93 6.53 -9.91
CA ILE A 47 -12.14 7.10 -9.28
C ILE A 47 -13.24 6.04 -9.17
N LEU A 48 -13.44 5.23 -10.21
CA LEU A 48 -14.42 4.15 -10.21
C LEU A 48 -14.13 3.12 -9.10
N PHE A 49 -12.88 2.70 -8.90
CA PHE A 49 -12.52 1.79 -7.81
C PHE A 49 -12.84 2.39 -6.43
N MET A 50 -12.58 3.68 -6.22
CA MET A 50 -12.96 4.35 -4.96
C MET A 50 -14.47 4.35 -4.75
N ILE A 51 -15.25 4.70 -5.78
CA ILE A 51 -16.72 4.76 -5.71
C ILE A 51 -17.30 3.36 -5.47
N LEU A 52 -16.80 2.34 -6.16
CA LEU A 52 -17.24 0.95 -5.96
C LEU A 52 -16.95 0.48 -4.54
N TYR A 53 -15.77 0.81 -4.00
CA TYR A 53 -15.42 0.49 -2.63
C TYR A 53 -16.31 1.20 -1.61
N LEU A 54 -16.50 2.52 -1.74
CA LEU A 54 -17.39 3.29 -0.85
C LEU A 54 -18.83 2.79 -0.91
N SER A 55 -19.33 2.47 -2.11
CA SER A 55 -20.66 1.88 -2.30
C SER A 55 -20.78 0.55 -1.55
N SER A 56 -19.74 -0.30 -1.60
CA SER A 56 -19.71 -1.56 -0.86
C SER A 56 -19.76 -1.35 0.66
N GLU A 57 -19.09 -0.32 1.18
CA GLU A 57 -19.12 0.04 2.60
C GLU A 57 -20.49 0.58 3.03
N ILE A 58 -21.15 1.39 2.19
CA ILE A 58 -22.51 1.88 2.44
C ILE A 58 -23.49 0.70 2.51
N PHE A 59 -23.42 -0.25 1.56
CA PHE A 59 -24.28 -1.44 1.60
C PHE A 59 -24.01 -2.30 2.84
N ARG A 60 -22.75 -2.43 3.25
CA ARG A 60 -22.35 -3.15 4.46
C ARG A 60 -22.96 -2.52 5.72
N ILE A 61 -22.85 -1.20 5.88
CA ILE A 61 -23.35 -0.48 7.06
C ILE A 61 -24.88 -0.45 7.09
N THR A 62 -25.54 -0.27 5.95
CA THR A 62 -27.02 -0.28 5.83
C THR A 62 -27.62 -1.69 5.94
N LYS A 63 -26.80 -2.73 6.13
CA LYS A 63 -27.19 -4.15 6.22
C LYS A 63 -28.00 -4.65 5.02
N LYS A 64 -27.90 -3.97 3.87
CA LYS A 64 -28.52 -4.44 2.62
C LYS A 64 -27.73 -5.65 2.12
N LYS A 65 -28.33 -6.84 2.21
CA LYS A 65 -27.68 -8.12 1.88
C LYS A 65 -27.60 -8.31 0.36
N ILE A 66 -26.62 -7.69 -0.27
CA ILE A 66 -26.22 -8.06 -1.63
C ILE A 66 -25.28 -9.26 -1.53
N LEU A 67 -25.66 -10.39 -2.13
CA LEU A 67 -24.93 -11.67 -2.08
C LEU A 67 -23.44 -11.52 -2.46
N LEU A 68 -23.14 -10.70 -3.48
CA LEU A 68 -21.78 -10.44 -3.96
C LEU A 68 -20.85 -9.83 -2.89
N PHE A 69 -21.38 -9.00 -2.00
CA PHE A 69 -20.56 -8.26 -1.03
C PHE A 69 -20.48 -8.91 0.34
N LYS A 70 -21.21 -10.01 0.60
CA LYS A 70 -21.24 -10.66 1.92
C LYS A 70 -19.86 -11.17 2.34
N ASN A 71 -19.13 -11.79 1.41
CA ASN A 71 -17.78 -12.32 1.68
C ASN A 71 -16.78 -11.19 1.90
N ILE A 72 -16.81 -10.16 1.04
CA ILE A 72 -15.93 -8.98 1.14
C ILE A 72 -16.17 -8.22 2.45
N SER A 73 -17.44 -8.04 2.84
CA SER A 73 -17.83 -7.36 4.08
C SER A 73 -17.25 -8.05 5.33
N ASN A 74 -17.33 -9.38 5.39
CA ASN A 74 -16.76 -10.14 6.50
C ASN A 74 -15.23 -10.01 6.56
N ILE A 75 -14.58 -9.98 5.40
CA ILE A 75 -13.13 -9.80 5.31
C ILE A 75 -12.73 -8.41 5.81
N ILE A 76 -13.45 -7.36 5.42
CA ILE A 76 -13.17 -5.99 5.89
C ILE A 76 -13.32 -5.88 7.41
N LEU A 77 -14.43 -6.38 7.96
CA LEU A 77 -14.69 -6.33 9.41
C LEU A 77 -13.62 -7.07 10.21
N LYS A 78 -13.28 -8.30 9.81
CA LYS A 78 -12.30 -9.12 10.51
C LYS A 78 -10.87 -8.61 10.34
N SER A 79 -10.45 -8.27 9.11
CA SER A 79 -9.06 -7.83 8.84
C SER A 79 -8.72 -6.48 9.44
N ARG A 80 -9.70 -5.58 9.59
CA ARG A 80 -9.46 -4.21 10.06
C ARG A 80 -9.91 -3.96 11.49
N LYS A 81 -10.58 -4.94 12.12
CA LYS A 81 -11.15 -4.81 13.47
C LYS A 81 -12.04 -3.57 13.60
N ILE A 82 -12.78 -3.26 12.54
CA ILE A 82 -13.65 -2.08 12.46
C ILE A 82 -15.05 -2.44 12.93
N LEU A 83 -15.67 -1.52 13.67
CA LEU A 83 -17.06 -1.64 14.12
C LEU A 83 -18.02 -1.75 12.93
N PRO A 84 -19.10 -2.55 13.01
CA PRO A 84 -20.04 -2.74 11.91
C PRO A 84 -20.60 -1.46 11.30
N ASN A 85 -20.71 -0.40 12.09
CA ASN A 85 -21.31 0.87 11.70
C ASN A 85 -20.30 1.95 11.26
N ARG A 86 -18.99 1.63 11.18
CA ARG A 86 -17.95 2.58 10.76
C ARG A 86 -17.40 2.22 9.39
N VAL A 87 -17.08 3.25 8.59
CA VAL A 87 -16.45 3.10 7.28
C VAL A 87 -14.95 2.86 7.45
N SER A 88 -14.39 1.96 6.65
CA SER A 88 -12.96 1.75 6.52
C SER A 88 -12.37 2.67 5.44
N PHE A 89 -11.66 3.73 5.81
CA PHE A 89 -11.11 4.67 4.83
C PHE A 89 -9.80 4.25 4.16
N SER A 90 -9.09 3.24 4.68
CA SER A 90 -7.74 2.95 4.17
C SER A 90 -7.65 2.55 2.68
N PRO A 91 -8.62 1.83 2.06
CA PRO A 91 -8.62 1.65 0.60
C PRO A 91 -8.88 2.95 -0.16
N VAL A 92 -9.70 3.86 0.39
CA VAL A 92 -9.91 5.19 -0.20
C VAL A 92 -8.61 5.98 -0.18
N PHE A 93 -7.89 5.97 0.95
CA PHE A 93 -6.58 6.61 1.07
C PHE A 93 -5.54 6.03 0.11
N LEU A 94 -5.58 4.72 -0.16
CA LEU A 94 -4.70 4.09 -1.16
C LEU A 94 -4.93 4.67 -2.56
N PHE A 95 -6.17 4.63 -3.03
CA PHE A 95 -6.51 5.13 -4.37
C PHE A 95 -6.33 6.65 -4.49
N LEU A 96 -6.62 7.39 -3.42
CA LEU A 96 -6.35 8.83 -3.35
C LEU A 96 -4.85 9.12 -3.38
N GLY A 97 -4.04 8.35 -2.66
CA GLY A 97 -2.57 8.43 -2.70
C GLY A 97 -2.02 8.15 -4.07
N ILE A 98 -2.52 7.12 -4.76
CA ILE A 98 -2.17 6.80 -6.16
C ILE A 98 -2.56 7.97 -7.08
N LEU A 99 -3.78 8.48 -6.99
CA LEU A 99 -4.28 9.57 -7.83
C LEU A 99 -3.43 10.82 -7.68
N ILE A 100 -3.22 11.27 -6.44
CA ILE A 100 -2.47 12.50 -6.17
C ILE A 100 -1.00 12.31 -6.57
N SER A 101 -0.38 11.17 -6.24
CA SER A 101 1.02 10.91 -6.63
C SER A 101 1.18 10.91 -8.15
N TYR A 102 0.29 10.26 -8.87
CA TYR A 102 0.31 10.20 -10.33
C TYR A 102 0.14 11.59 -10.96
N CYS A 103 -0.78 12.41 -10.45
CA CYS A 103 -1.06 13.73 -11.01
C CYS A 103 -0.04 14.81 -10.60
N LEU A 104 0.52 14.75 -9.39
CA LEU A 104 1.43 15.80 -8.89
C LEU A 104 2.88 15.58 -9.25
N THR A 105 3.28 14.35 -9.56
CA THR A 105 4.68 14.05 -9.88
C THR A 105 4.80 13.42 -11.27
N MET A 106 5.83 13.82 -11.99
CA MET A 106 6.07 13.31 -13.34
C MET A 106 6.64 11.90 -13.31
N TYR A 107 6.43 11.17 -14.40
CA TYR A 107 7.13 9.90 -14.62
C TYR A 107 8.66 10.13 -14.62
N PRO A 108 9.47 9.26 -13.99
CA PRO A 108 9.10 8.01 -13.30
C PRO A 108 8.87 8.13 -11.78
N PHE A 109 8.91 9.34 -11.21
CA PHE A 109 8.82 9.57 -9.76
C PHE A 109 7.48 9.13 -9.16
N ASN A 110 6.38 9.36 -9.87
CA ASN A 110 5.06 8.85 -9.49
C ASN A 110 5.03 7.31 -9.37
N TYR A 111 5.69 6.59 -10.28
CA TYR A 111 5.74 5.12 -10.23
C TYR A 111 6.53 4.63 -9.03
N ILE A 112 7.62 5.31 -8.66
CA ILE A 112 8.45 4.94 -7.50
C ILE A 112 7.61 5.01 -6.21
N GLY A 113 6.86 6.08 -5.99
CA GLY A 113 5.99 6.18 -4.82
C GLY A 113 4.82 5.19 -4.86
N ILE A 114 4.19 5.00 -6.03
CA ILE A 114 3.09 4.03 -6.16
C ILE A 114 3.59 2.58 -5.92
N PHE A 115 4.79 2.23 -6.36
CA PHE A 115 5.41 0.95 -6.01
C PHE A 115 5.70 0.83 -4.51
N SER A 116 6.19 1.89 -3.85
CA SER A 116 6.43 1.86 -2.41
C SER A 116 5.16 1.56 -1.60
N VAL A 117 4.00 2.11 -1.99
CA VAL A 117 2.75 1.82 -1.28
C VAL A 117 2.17 0.47 -1.69
N CYS A 118 2.04 0.18 -2.99
CA CYS A 118 1.33 -1.01 -3.44
C CYS A 118 2.12 -2.29 -3.20
N LEU A 119 3.44 -2.27 -3.41
CA LEU A 119 4.32 -3.42 -3.18
C LEU A 119 4.95 -3.37 -1.79
N GLY A 120 5.48 -2.22 -1.38
CA GLY A 120 6.18 -2.08 -0.10
C GLY A 120 5.24 -2.34 1.07
N ASP A 121 4.25 -1.46 1.30
CA ASP A 121 3.25 -1.69 2.36
C ASP A 121 2.42 -2.97 2.10
N GLY A 122 2.15 -3.28 0.82
CA GLY A 122 1.51 -4.52 0.40
C GLY A 122 2.16 -5.79 0.97
N PHE A 123 3.49 -5.89 0.89
CA PHE A 123 4.23 -7.03 1.40
C PHE A 123 4.68 -6.88 2.86
N ALA A 124 4.87 -5.66 3.36
CA ALA A 124 5.39 -5.39 4.71
C ALA A 124 4.59 -6.10 5.80
N SER A 125 3.27 -5.97 5.78
CA SER A 125 2.40 -6.62 6.78
C SER A 125 2.34 -8.15 6.69
N LEU A 126 2.50 -8.71 5.48
CA LEU A 126 2.54 -10.17 5.28
C LEU A 126 3.85 -10.73 5.80
N ILE A 127 4.96 -10.13 5.38
CA ILE A 127 6.30 -10.53 5.81
C ILE A 127 6.49 -10.28 7.30
N GLY A 128 5.96 -9.17 7.84
CA GLY A 128 5.97 -8.86 9.26
C GLY A 128 5.25 -9.90 10.14
N LYS A 129 4.21 -10.55 9.60
CA LYS A 129 3.51 -11.66 10.29
C LYS A 129 4.18 -13.01 10.09
N LEU A 130 4.86 -13.22 8.96
CA LEU A 130 5.48 -14.49 8.58
C LEU A 130 6.91 -14.65 9.14
N ILE A 131 7.67 -13.57 9.20
CA ILE A 131 9.05 -13.52 9.68
C ILE A 131 9.03 -12.86 11.07
N PRO A 132 9.24 -13.62 12.15
CA PRO A 132 9.33 -13.07 13.49
C PRO A 132 10.45 -12.03 13.55
N SER A 133 10.13 -10.83 13.99
CA SER A 133 11.10 -9.78 14.25
C SER A 133 10.60 -8.88 15.39
N PHE A 134 11.47 -7.98 15.86
CA PHE A 134 11.08 -7.04 16.90
C PHE A 134 9.99 -6.10 16.40
N LYS A 135 9.02 -5.85 17.28
CA LYS A 135 8.04 -4.80 17.08
C LYS A 135 8.70 -3.44 17.31
N LEU A 136 8.33 -2.49 16.47
CA LEU A 136 8.73 -1.11 16.51
C LEU A 136 7.51 -0.27 16.94
N VAL A 137 7.36 0.93 16.37
CA VAL A 137 6.23 1.84 16.56
C VAL A 137 4.95 1.28 15.93
N ASN A 138 3.80 1.51 16.56
CA ASN A 138 2.47 1.15 16.03
C ASN A 138 2.28 -0.34 15.66
N ASP A 139 2.87 -1.26 16.42
CA ASP A 139 2.87 -2.71 16.16
C ASP A 139 3.52 -3.13 14.81
N LYS A 140 4.18 -2.20 14.11
CA LYS A 140 4.97 -2.50 12.91
C LYS A 140 6.23 -3.26 13.28
N THR A 141 6.81 -3.96 12.33
CA THR A 141 7.90 -4.92 12.56
C THR A 141 9.12 -4.54 11.76
N ILE A 142 10.31 -4.83 12.28
CA ILE A 142 11.57 -4.59 11.55
C ILE A 142 11.53 -5.27 10.17
N SER A 143 11.05 -6.51 10.12
CA SER A 143 10.92 -7.26 8.86
C SER A 143 9.96 -6.59 7.88
N GLY A 144 8.85 -6.03 8.35
CA GLY A 144 7.93 -5.26 7.51
C GLY A 144 8.53 -3.95 6.98
N SER A 145 9.15 -3.14 7.84
CA SER A 145 9.74 -1.87 7.41
C SER A 145 10.95 -2.08 6.50
N LEU A 146 11.70 -3.17 6.66
CA LEU A 146 12.79 -3.55 5.74
C LEU A 146 12.27 -3.89 4.33
N VAL A 147 11.05 -4.43 4.21
CA VAL A 147 10.43 -4.68 2.91
C VAL A 147 10.07 -3.37 2.22
N VAL A 148 9.51 -2.39 2.96
CA VAL A 148 9.22 -1.06 2.41
C VAL A 148 10.51 -0.36 1.96
N PHE A 149 11.56 -0.45 2.77
CA PHE A 149 12.90 0.01 2.41
C PHE A 149 13.36 -0.63 1.10
N CYS A 150 13.39 -1.96 1.01
CA CYS A 150 13.91 -2.68 -0.15
C CYS A 150 13.09 -2.38 -1.41
N VAL A 151 11.76 -2.41 -1.34
CA VAL A 151 10.90 -2.11 -2.48
C VAL A 151 11.15 -0.70 -2.99
N THR A 152 11.21 0.29 -2.10
CA THR A 152 11.45 1.69 -2.49
C THR A 152 12.85 1.87 -3.08
N PHE A 153 13.86 1.29 -2.43
CA PHE A 153 15.24 1.29 -2.90
C PHE A 153 15.35 0.73 -4.33
N PHE A 154 14.85 -0.47 -4.57
CA PHE A 154 14.94 -1.11 -5.88
C PHE A 154 14.06 -0.43 -6.93
N SER A 155 12.89 0.09 -6.54
CA SER A 155 12.02 0.85 -7.45
C SER A 155 12.73 2.11 -7.95
N TYR A 156 13.38 2.86 -7.06
CA TYR A 156 14.16 4.02 -7.45
C TYR A 156 15.38 3.63 -8.28
N TYR A 157 16.17 2.66 -7.79
CA TYR A 157 17.43 2.23 -8.41
C TYR A 157 17.23 1.70 -9.84
N TYR A 158 16.05 1.13 -10.12
CA TYR A 158 15.67 0.70 -11.46
C TYR A 158 15.60 1.85 -12.46
N PHE A 159 15.06 3.01 -12.07
CA PHE A 159 14.97 4.19 -12.95
C PHE A 159 16.23 5.06 -12.91
N PHE A 160 16.84 5.18 -11.75
CA PHE A 160 18.02 6.01 -11.51
C PHE A 160 19.03 5.22 -10.66
N PRO A 161 20.15 4.76 -11.21
CA PRO A 161 21.13 3.94 -10.50
C PRO A 161 22.01 4.76 -9.52
N TYR A 162 21.42 5.74 -8.82
CA TYR A 162 22.06 6.59 -7.84
C TYR A 162 21.92 5.99 -6.44
N LEU A 163 22.95 5.25 -6.02
CA LEU A 163 22.95 4.49 -4.77
C LEU A 163 22.60 5.34 -3.55
N ALA A 164 23.19 6.53 -3.43
CA ALA A 164 22.98 7.42 -2.28
C ALA A 164 21.51 7.85 -2.14
N VAL A 165 20.88 8.27 -3.26
CA VAL A 165 19.47 8.69 -3.25
C VAL A 165 18.55 7.50 -3.01
N ALA A 166 18.85 6.32 -3.59
CA ALA A 166 18.09 5.10 -3.35
C ALA A 166 18.08 4.71 -1.86
N LEU A 167 19.24 4.78 -1.18
CA LEU A 167 19.35 4.51 0.25
C LEU A 167 18.55 5.50 1.09
N ILE A 168 18.69 6.80 0.81
CA ILE A 168 17.96 7.86 1.53
C ILE A 168 16.44 7.66 1.36
N LEU A 169 15.97 7.40 0.13
CA LEU A 169 14.56 7.17 -0.14
C LEU A 169 14.02 5.90 0.54
N GLY A 170 14.79 4.82 0.54
CA GLY A 170 14.42 3.60 1.25
C GLY A 170 14.22 3.85 2.74
N ILE A 171 15.15 4.57 3.39
CA ILE A 171 15.06 4.93 4.81
C ILE A 171 13.83 5.81 5.04
N LEU A 172 13.66 6.85 4.23
CA LEU A 172 12.54 7.76 4.33
C LEU A 172 11.19 7.03 4.19
N ALA A 173 11.07 6.11 3.24
CA ALA A 173 9.85 5.32 3.06
C ALA A 173 9.55 4.43 4.27
N ALA A 174 10.57 3.78 4.83
CA ALA A 174 10.42 2.98 6.06
C ALA A 174 10.02 3.85 7.27
N LEU A 175 10.53 5.09 7.37
CA LEU A 175 10.13 6.02 8.44
C LEU A 175 8.68 6.49 8.27
N VAL A 176 8.26 6.84 7.05
CA VAL A 176 6.87 7.23 6.76
C VAL A 176 5.91 6.09 7.08
N GLU A 177 6.28 4.86 6.72
CA GLU A 177 5.54 3.67 7.10
C GLU A 177 5.50 3.50 8.62
N LEU A 178 6.63 3.59 9.30
CA LEU A 178 6.75 3.34 10.73
C LEU A 178 5.96 4.32 11.61
N PHE A 179 5.99 5.62 11.27
CA PHE A 179 5.41 6.69 12.09
C PHE A 179 3.95 7.04 11.75
N ASP A 180 3.29 6.24 10.91
CA ASP A 180 1.89 6.46 10.61
C ASP A 180 0.98 6.08 11.79
N ALA A 181 0.44 7.10 12.46
CA ALA A 181 -0.38 6.98 13.66
C ALA A 181 -1.82 6.50 13.41
N ALA A 182 -2.31 6.46 12.17
CA ALA A 182 -3.74 6.22 11.90
C ALA A 182 -4.07 5.50 10.58
N ASN A 183 -3.15 4.73 10.01
CA ASN A 183 -3.33 4.03 8.72
C ASN A 183 -3.49 5.02 7.53
N TYR A 184 -2.83 6.18 7.64
CA TYR A 184 -2.65 7.14 6.54
C TYR A 184 -1.41 6.85 5.71
N ASP A 185 -0.62 5.81 6.02
CA ASP A 185 0.50 5.32 5.22
C ASP A 185 0.08 5.10 3.76
N ASN A 186 -1.11 4.56 3.55
CA ASN A 186 -1.72 4.42 2.23
C ASN A 186 -1.84 5.72 1.42
N LEU A 187 -1.96 6.87 2.10
CA LEU A 187 -2.01 8.20 1.47
C LEU A 187 -0.60 8.82 1.42
N PHE A 188 0.11 8.85 2.54
CA PHE A 188 1.36 9.61 2.66
C PHE A 188 2.57 8.89 2.07
N LEU A 189 2.67 7.57 2.18
CA LEU A 189 3.80 6.82 1.64
C LEU A 189 4.03 7.09 0.15
N PRO A 190 3.04 6.95 -0.74
CA PRO A 190 3.27 7.20 -2.16
C PRO A 190 3.55 8.69 -2.44
N LEU A 191 2.95 9.61 -1.69
CA LEU A 191 3.14 11.05 -1.88
C LEU A 191 4.55 11.50 -1.50
N VAL A 192 4.98 11.15 -0.29
CA VAL A 192 6.28 11.57 0.24
C VAL A 192 7.39 10.93 -0.59
N VAL A 193 7.27 9.64 -0.95
CA VAL A 193 8.27 8.96 -1.78
C VAL A 193 8.31 9.55 -3.19
N SER A 194 7.17 9.80 -3.83
CA SER A 194 7.15 10.39 -5.18
C SER A 194 7.77 11.79 -5.17
N ALA A 195 7.36 12.66 -4.25
CA ALA A 195 7.89 14.03 -4.16
C ALA A 195 9.38 14.04 -3.80
N SER A 196 9.79 13.26 -2.79
CA SER A 196 11.19 13.20 -2.36
C SER A 196 12.09 12.64 -3.45
N SER A 197 11.61 11.65 -4.21
CA SER A 197 12.39 11.08 -5.31
C SER A 197 12.65 12.10 -6.41
N TYR A 198 11.67 12.96 -6.74
CA TYR A 198 11.87 14.09 -7.64
C TYR A 198 12.92 15.07 -7.08
N PHE A 199 12.70 15.61 -5.88
CA PHE A 199 13.57 16.64 -5.30
C PHE A 199 15.01 16.17 -5.08
N LEU A 200 15.21 14.96 -4.55
CA LEU A 200 16.55 14.43 -4.31
C LEU A 200 17.29 14.18 -5.62
N THR A 201 16.60 13.67 -6.64
CA THR A 201 17.23 13.42 -7.95
C THR A 201 17.64 14.73 -8.62
N SER A 202 16.75 15.73 -8.61
CA SER A 202 17.07 17.05 -9.14
C SER A 202 18.23 17.69 -8.37
N PHE A 203 18.18 17.68 -7.03
CA PHE A 203 19.21 18.30 -6.21
C PHE A 203 20.62 17.72 -6.43
N PHE A 204 20.74 16.39 -6.52
CA PHE A 204 22.06 15.74 -6.64
C PHE A 204 22.56 15.58 -8.08
N TYR A 205 21.67 15.53 -9.08
CA TYR A 205 22.04 15.05 -10.42
C TYR A 205 21.49 15.86 -11.60
N SER A 206 20.81 17.01 -11.38
CA SER A 206 20.39 17.88 -12.49
C SER A 206 21.35 19.05 -12.75
N GLN A 207 22.66 18.80 -12.77
CA GLN A 207 23.66 19.73 -13.34
C GLN A 207 23.78 19.54 -14.84
#